data_AF-A0A1U8MA66-F1
#
_entry.id   AF-A0A1U8MA66-F1
#
_cell.length_a   1.000
_cell.length_b   1.000
_cell.length_c   1.000
_cell.angle_alpha   90.00
_cell.angle_beta   90.00
_cell.angle_gamma   90.00
#
_symmetry.space_group_name_H-M   'P 1'
#
loop_
_entity.id
_entity.type
_entity.pdbx_description
1 polymer ?
#
loop_
_entity_poly.entity_id
_entity_poly.type
_entity_poly.pdbx_seq_one_letter_code
_entity_poly.pdbx_strand_id
1 'polypeptide(L)'
;MKLCLSHSTPILLTLLPRQVFTVCLLYEINKGKSSPWHPYFLHLPRSYSILAAFGELETQALQVDYAIWAAQKAVTKAKYEWEQAFTLMKELKLKPPLLTFRAWIWATGTISSRTLHIPWDEAGCLCPVGDLFNYAAPTEDPDSFENVENWQNEHAKDDLDIHHSQRLTDGGYEEDVAAYCFYAKKNYNVGEQVLLSYGTYTNLELLEYYGFLLEDNPNEKVFIPLDLDMYSLSCWPKESLYIHQNGRPSFALMCALRLWATPLQQRKSIGHLAYSGCPISKGNEIYVMKWIGKKCDALLKEIPTSVEEDKSLVHLMDKMEEYENLGEWVKKASAVFGGEFGDNNILKAAYGVEGDDELTSLVRTKMLIDRWKLAVQWRLMYKTVVARCISYCTDIVNSLSTQ
;
A
#
# COMPACT_ATOMS: atom_id res chain seq x y z
N MET A 1 -6.01 -6.82 -23.14
CA MET A 1 -5.49 -8.16 -23.51
C MET A 1 -6.13 -9.19 -22.61
N LYS A 2 -6.87 -10.16 -23.17
CA LYS A 2 -7.35 -11.32 -22.41
C LYS A 2 -6.44 -12.50 -22.69
N LEU A 3 -5.77 -12.98 -21.65
CA LEU A 3 -4.93 -14.16 -21.70
C LEU A 3 -5.83 -15.35 -21.33
N CYS A 4 -6.30 -16.10 -22.33
CA CYS A 4 -7.19 -17.24 -22.11
C CYS A 4 -6.49 -18.56 -22.41
N LEU A 5 -6.66 -19.53 -21.50
CA LEU A 5 -6.39 -20.93 -21.79
C LEU A 5 -7.65 -21.52 -22.45
N SER A 6 -7.51 -22.06 -23.66
CA SER A 6 -8.61 -22.63 -24.45
C SER A 6 -9.03 -24.04 -24.00
N HIS A 7 -8.74 -24.43 -22.76
CA HIS A 7 -8.95 -25.80 -22.29
C HIS A 7 -9.71 -25.82 -20.97
N SER A 8 -10.89 -26.44 -21.01
CA SER A 8 -11.73 -26.77 -19.87
C SER A 8 -11.11 -27.94 -19.09
N THR A 9 -9.99 -27.71 -18.40
CA THR A 9 -9.44 -28.70 -17.45
C THR A 9 -10.12 -28.54 -16.09
N PRO A 10 -10.34 -29.63 -15.33
CA PRO A 10 -10.97 -29.57 -14.00
C PRO A 10 -10.21 -28.66 -13.03
N ILE A 11 -8.88 -28.55 -13.18
CA ILE A 11 -8.02 -27.70 -12.35
C ILE A 11 -8.32 -26.21 -12.61
N LEU A 12 -8.68 -25.84 -13.84
CA LEU A 12 -9.05 -24.47 -14.18
C LEU A 12 -10.31 -24.01 -13.40
N LEU A 13 -11.19 -24.95 -13.02
CA LEU A 13 -12.40 -24.67 -12.25
C LEU A 13 -12.15 -24.49 -10.75
N THR A 14 -10.95 -24.83 -10.24
CA THR A 14 -10.58 -24.69 -8.83
C THR A 14 -9.78 -23.42 -8.50
N LEU A 15 -9.26 -22.74 -9.52
CA LEU A 15 -8.45 -21.54 -9.37
C LEU A 15 -9.30 -20.28 -9.43
N LEU A 16 -8.94 -19.27 -8.64
CA LEU A 16 -9.54 -17.94 -8.72
C LEU A 16 -9.19 -17.27 -10.06
N PRO A 17 -10.04 -16.36 -10.58
CA PRO A 17 -9.79 -15.66 -11.85
C PRO A 17 -8.39 -15.03 -11.95
N ARG A 18 -7.92 -14.38 -10.87
CA ARG A 18 -6.57 -13.80 -10.81
C ARG A 18 -5.46 -14.84 -10.90
N GLN A 19 -5.60 -16.01 -10.27
CA GLN A 19 -4.62 -17.11 -10.36
C GLN A 19 -4.56 -17.66 -11.79
N VAL A 20 -5.71 -17.85 -12.43
CA VAL A 20 -5.78 -18.25 -13.84
C VAL A 20 -5.05 -17.21 -14.70
N PHE A 21 -5.31 -15.92 -14.48
CA PHE A 21 -4.67 -14.85 -15.25
C PHE A 21 -3.14 -14.84 -15.08
N THR A 22 -2.64 -15.05 -13.87
CA THR A 22 -1.20 -15.22 -13.58
C THR A 22 -0.60 -16.39 -14.37
N VAL A 23 -1.28 -17.54 -14.41
CA VAL A 23 -0.84 -18.70 -15.21
C VAL A 23 -0.85 -18.39 -16.70
N CYS A 24 -1.89 -17.72 -17.20
CA CYS A 24 -1.97 -17.35 -18.61
C CYS A 24 -0.86 -16.37 -19.01
N LEU A 25 -0.46 -15.45 -18.11
CA LEU A 25 0.67 -14.54 -18.33
C LEU A 25 1.97 -15.35 -18.47
N LEU A 26 2.24 -16.26 -17.53
CA LEU A 26 3.42 -17.13 -17.60
C LEU A 26 3.40 -18.02 -18.86
N TYR A 27 2.22 -18.47 -19.28
CA TYR A 27 2.05 -19.25 -20.51
C TYR A 27 2.39 -18.46 -21.78
N GLU A 28 1.95 -17.21 -21.90
CA GLU A 28 2.35 -16.38 -23.04
C GLU A 28 3.83 -15.99 -23.00
N ILE A 29 4.39 -15.74 -21.81
CA ILE A 29 5.84 -15.55 -21.64
C ILE A 29 6.61 -16.79 -22.11
N ASN A 30 6.10 -18.00 -21.83
CA ASN A 30 6.71 -19.25 -22.24
C ASN A 30 6.83 -19.41 -23.77
N LYS A 31 5.86 -18.87 -24.53
CA LYS A 31 5.86 -18.85 -26.00
C LYS A 31 6.97 -17.96 -26.57
N GLY A 32 7.51 -17.02 -25.80
CA GLY A 32 8.57 -16.10 -26.23
C GLY A 32 8.15 -15.31 -27.48
N LYS A 33 9.02 -15.28 -28.49
CA LYS A 33 8.80 -14.54 -29.76
C LYS A 33 7.54 -14.96 -30.54
N SER A 34 7.02 -16.16 -30.26
CA SER A 34 5.80 -16.66 -30.90
C SER A 34 4.52 -16.09 -30.27
N SER A 35 4.60 -15.43 -29.11
CA SER A 35 3.47 -14.71 -28.55
C SER A 35 3.26 -13.39 -29.30
N PRO A 36 2.03 -13.04 -29.72
CA PRO A 36 1.76 -11.73 -30.31
C PRO A 36 2.04 -10.58 -29.33
N TRP A 37 2.13 -10.90 -28.04
CA TRP A 37 2.35 -9.96 -26.94
C TRP A 37 3.81 -9.85 -26.53
N HIS A 38 4.72 -10.57 -27.21
CA HIS A 38 6.15 -10.48 -26.95
C HIS A 38 6.69 -9.03 -26.92
N PRO A 39 6.27 -8.11 -27.83
CA PRO A 39 6.71 -6.72 -27.76
C PRO A 39 6.32 -6.02 -26.46
N TYR A 40 5.11 -6.27 -25.95
CA TYR A 40 4.65 -5.72 -24.67
C TYR A 40 5.47 -6.28 -23.49
N PHE A 41 5.71 -7.59 -23.47
CA PHE A 41 6.45 -8.24 -22.39
C PHE A 41 7.90 -7.76 -22.24
N LEU A 42 8.52 -7.28 -23.34
CA LEU A 42 9.87 -6.70 -23.29
C LEU A 42 9.93 -5.39 -22.47
N HIS A 43 8.80 -4.71 -22.29
CA HIS A 43 8.69 -3.45 -21.55
C HIS A 43 8.25 -3.65 -20.11
N LEU A 44 7.88 -4.87 -19.70
CA LEU A 44 7.52 -5.15 -18.32
C LEU A 44 8.75 -5.03 -17.39
N PRO A 45 8.56 -4.56 -16.14
CA PRO A 45 9.60 -4.57 -15.13
C PRO A 45 10.21 -5.97 -14.95
N ARG A 46 11.52 -6.04 -14.70
CA ARG A 46 12.21 -7.31 -14.45
C ARG A 46 11.92 -7.87 -13.06
N SER A 47 11.51 -7.02 -12.14
CA SER A 47 11.21 -7.35 -10.75
C SER A 47 10.18 -6.37 -10.18
N TYR A 48 9.57 -6.78 -9.07
CA TYR A 48 8.64 -5.97 -8.28
C TYR A 48 9.06 -5.98 -6.82
N SER A 49 8.69 -4.92 -6.12
CA SER A 49 8.93 -4.71 -4.69
C SER A 49 7.64 -4.76 -3.87
N ILE A 50 6.66 -5.53 -4.35
CA ILE A 50 5.41 -5.79 -3.62
C ILE A 50 5.67 -6.57 -2.32
N LEU A 51 4.78 -6.45 -1.33
CA LEU A 51 4.92 -7.17 -0.04
C LEU A 51 5.09 -8.69 -0.21
N ALA A 52 4.42 -9.32 -1.18
CA ALA A 52 4.57 -10.75 -1.42
C ALA A 52 6.01 -11.16 -1.86
N ALA A 53 6.84 -10.19 -2.24
CA ALA A 53 8.22 -10.38 -2.60
C ALA A 53 9.20 -10.20 -1.42
N PHE A 54 8.73 -9.76 -0.25
CA PHE A 54 9.57 -9.52 0.92
C PHE A 54 10.03 -10.84 1.54
N GLY A 55 11.30 -10.89 1.94
CA GLY A 55 11.82 -11.95 2.79
C GLY A 55 11.62 -11.64 4.28
N GLU A 56 12.16 -12.50 5.14
CA GLU A 56 12.07 -12.34 6.59
C GLU A 56 12.71 -11.02 7.05
N LEU A 57 13.87 -10.66 6.48
CA LEU A 57 14.61 -9.46 6.87
C LEU A 57 13.82 -8.18 6.54
N GLU A 58 13.28 -8.08 5.33
CA GLU A 58 12.50 -6.91 4.91
C GLU A 58 11.16 -6.84 5.65
N THR A 59 10.57 -8.00 5.96
CA THR A 59 9.33 -8.06 6.74
C THR A 59 9.52 -7.58 8.17
N GLN A 60 10.54 -8.06 8.88
CA GLN A 60 10.83 -7.62 10.26
C GLN A 60 11.24 -6.15 10.31
N ALA A 61 11.82 -5.62 9.24
CA ALA A 61 12.17 -4.20 9.14
C ALA A 61 10.95 -3.26 9.20
N LEU A 62 9.72 -3.75 9.00
CA LEU A 62 8.51 -2.94 9.18
C LEU A 62 8.25 -2.55 10.64
N GLN A 63 8.75 -3.33 11.62
CA GLN A 63 8.65 -3.12 13.08
C GLN A 63 7.24 -2.97 13.70
N VAL A 64 6.19 -2.82 12.90
CA VAL A 64 4.83 -2.60 13.35
C VAL A 64 3.98 -3.83 13.05
N ASP A 65 3.35 -4.40 14.09
CA ASP A 65 2.69 -5.71 14.04
C ASP A 65 1.73 -5.90 12.86
N TYR A 66 0.85 -4.92 12.58
CA TYR A 66 -0.12 -5.07 11.51
C TYR A 66 0.53 -5.03 10.11
N ALA A 67 1.65 -4.30 9.96
CA ALA A 67 2.40 -4.26 8.71
C ALA A 67 3.22 -5.53 8.52
N ILE A 68 3.87 -6.03 9.58
CA ILE A 68 4.54 -7.34 9.59
C ILE A 68 3.54 -8.44 9.21
N TRP A 69 2.36 -8.43 9.84
CA TRP A 69 1.31 -9.39 9.54
C TRP A 69 0.81 -9.29 8.09
N ALA A 70 0.64 -8.08 7.55
CA ALA A 70 0.25 -7.88 6.15
C ALA A 70 1.28 -8.48 5.19
N ALA A 71 2.57 -8.26 5.43
CA ALA A 71 3.66 -8.83 4.64
C ALA A 71 3.69 -10.38 4.73
N GLN A 72 3.64 -10.94 5.94
CA GLN A 72 3.61 -12.40 6.15
C GLN A 72 2.40 -13.05 5.49
N LYS A 73 1.23 -12.41 5.59
CA LYS A 73 -0.01 -12.85 4.94
C LYS A 73 0.13 -12.83 3.42
N ALA A 74 0.69 -11.76 2.84
CA ALA A 74 0.90 -11.64 1.40
C ALA A 74 1.83 -12.75 0.87
N VAL A 75 2.96 -13.00 1.55
CA VAL A 75 3.90 -14.08 1.20
C VAL A 75 3.25 -15.46 1.31
N THR A 76 2.56 -15.73 2.41
CA THR A 76 1.88 -17.02 2.66
C THR A 76 0.80 -17.28 1.62
N LYS A 77 -0.01 -16.27 1.32
CA LYS A 77 -1.04 -16.32 0.27
C LYS A 77 -0.42 -16.61 -1.10
N ALA A 78 0.61 -15.87 -1.49
CA ALA A 78 1.27 -16.07 -2.77
C ALA A 78 1.86 -17.49 -2.92
N LYS A 79 2.44 -18.04 -1.84
CA LYS A 79 2.98 -19.40 -1.82
C LYS A 79 1.87 -20.44 -2.00
N TYR A 80 0.78 -20.29 -1.24
CA TYR A 80 -0.38 -21.17 -1.35
C TYR A 80 -0.99 -21.15 -2.76
N GLU A 81 -1.15 -19.96 -3.35
CA GLU A 81 -1.70 -19.82 -4.70
C GLU A 81 -0.76 -20.40 -5.78
N TRP A 82 0.56 -20.27 -5.61
CA TRP A 82 1.56 -20.90 -6.48
C TRP A 82 1.47 -22.43 -6.45
N GLU A 83 1.36 -23.01 -5.25
CA GLU A 83 1.23 -24.46 -5.06
C GLU A 83 -0.04 -25.01 -5.71
N GLN A 84 -1.17 -24.29 -5.60
CA GLN A 84 -2.41 -24.66 -6.29
C GLN A 84 -2.27 -24.61 -7.82
N ALA A 85 -1.63 -23.57 -8.35
CA ALA A 85 -1.47 -23.38 -9.78
C ALA A 85 -0.38 -24.29 -10.40
N PHE A 86 0.48 -24.91 -9.57
CA PHE A 86 1.66 -25.63 -10.01
C PHE A 86 1.35 -26.80 -10.95
N THR A 87 0.31 -27.58 -10.67
CA THR A 87 -0.11 -28.70 -11.51
C THR A 87 -0.52 -28.21 -12.90
N LEU A 88 -1.32 -27.14 -12.97
CA LEU A 88 -1.74 -26.54 -14.24
C LEU A 88 -0.54 -26.02 -15.03
N MET A 89 0.38 -25.32 -14.38
CA MET A 89 1.61 -24.83 -15.04
C MET A 89 2.46 -25.97 -15.61
N LYS A 90 2.51 -27.13 -14.95
CA LYS A 90 3.17 -28.33 -15.48
C LYS A 90 2.44 -28.93 -16.68
N GLU A 91 1.11 -29.05 -16.62
CA GLU A 91 0.28 -29.55 -17.73
C GLU A 91 0.44 -28.69 -18.99
N LEU A 92 0.55 -27.37 -18.80
CA LEU A 92 0.82 -26.39 -19.86
C LEU A 92 2.27 -26.41 -20.38
N LYS A 93 3.12 -27.29 -19.85
CA LYS A 93 4.52 -27.48 -20.25
C LYS A 93 5.32 -26.16 -20.18
N LEU A 94 5.09 -25.37 -19.13
CA LEU A 94 5.92 -24.19 -18.88
C LEU A 94 7.38 -24.61 -18.65
N LYS A 95 8.32 -23.83 -19.19
CA LYS A 95 9.76 -24.07 -18.98
C LYS A 95 10.10 -24.00 -17.48
N PRO A 96 11.08 -24.79 -16.99
CA PRO A 96 11.43 -24.84 -15.57
C PRO A 96 11.63 -23.48 -14.86
N PRO A 97 12.27 -22.46 -15.47
CA PRO A 97 12.40 -21.15 -14.83
C PRO A 97 11.07 -20.47 -14.50
N LEU A 98 10.01 -20.75 -15.27
CA LEU A 98 8.66 -20.19 -15.10
C LEU A 98 7.81 -20.97 -14.08
N LEU A 99 8.28 -22.13 -13.63
CA LEU A 99 7.61 -22.92 -12.58
C LEU A 99 8.04 -22.49 -11.16
N THR A 100 9.02 -21.61 -11.04
CA THR A 100 9.58 -21.20 -9.75
C THR A 100 8.66 -20.25 -8.99
N PHE A 101 8.74 -20.25 -7.66
CA PHE A 101 8.04 -19.26 -6.84
C PHE A 101 8.44 -17.82 -7.19
N ARG A 102 9.70 -17.58 -7.58
CA ARG A 102 10.16 -16.27 -8.07
C ARG A 102 9.41 -15.83 -9.32
N ALA A 103 9.19 -16.73 -10.29
CA ALA A 103 8.41 -16.42 -11.48
C ALA A 103 6.94 -16.16 -11.14
N TRP A 104 6.38 -16.87 -10.16
CA TRP A 104 5.04 -16.61 -9.64
C TRP A 104 4.92 -15.20 -9.02
N ILE A 105 5.86 -14.81 -8.15
CA ILE A 105 5.88 -13.45 -7.58
C ILE A 105 6.00 -12.37 -8.65
N TRP A 106 6.83 -12.59 -9.68
CA TRP A 106 6.93 -11.65 -10.81
C TRP A 106 5.60 -11.52 -11.58
N ALA A 107 4.95 -12.64 -11.85
CA ALA A 107 3.68 -12.65 -12.57
C ALA A 107 2.56 -12.04 -11.73
N THR A 108 2.45 -12.40 -10.45
CA THR A 108 1.50 -11.80 -9.50
C THR A 108 1.74 -10.31 -9.34
N GLY A 109 2.99 -9.85 -9.24
CA GLY A 109 3.32 -8.41 -9.20
C GLY A 109 2.92 -7.69 -10.48
N THR A 110 3.06 -8.33 -11.64
CA THR A 110 2.54 -7.79 -12.90
C THR A 110 1.02 -7.67 -12.88
N ILE A 111 0.31 -8.70 -12.43
CA ILE A 111 -1.14 -8.71 -12.39
C ILE A 111 -1.68 -7.72 -11.33
N SER A 112 -1.09 -7.64 -10.14
CA SER A 112 -1.58 -6.75 -9.08
C SER A 112 -1.35 -5.27 -9.40
N SER A 113 -0.21 -4.94 -10.01
CA SER A 113 0.19 -3.54 -10.21
C SER A 113 -0.30 -2.92 -11.53
N ARG A 114 -0.71 -3.74 -12.52
CA ARG A 114 -0.99 -3.27 -13.90
C ARG A 114 -2.36 -3.64 -14.45
N THR A 115 -3.15 -4.44 -13.73
CA THR A 115 -4.47 -4.81 -14.25
C THR A 115 -5.44 -3.66 -14.13
N LEU A 116 -6.21 -3.48 -15.19
CA LEU A 116 -7.29 -2.51 -15.28
C LEU A 116 -8.62 -3.25 -15.18
N HIS A 117 -9.56 -2.69 -14.43
CA HIS A 117 -10.87 -3.27 -14.23
C HIS A 117 -11.67 -3.32 -15.54
N ILE A 118 -12.32 -4.45 -15.81
CA ILE A 118 -13.29 -4.60 -16.91
C ILE A 118 -14.57 -5.25 -16.38
N PRO A 119 -15.77 -4.83 -16.85
CA PRO A 119 -17.05 -5.27 -16.26
C PRO A 119 -17.31 -6.78 -16.26
N TRP A 120 -16.77 -7.51 -17.24
CA TRP A 120 -17.07 -8.93 -17.47
C TRP A 120 -15.98 -9.89 -16.98
N ASP A 121 -14.92 -9.41 -16.32
CA ASP A 121 -13.85 -10.27 -15.79
C ASP A 121 -13.30 -9.74 -14.47
N GLU A 122 -13.46 -10.53 -13.39
CA GLU A 122 -13.00 -10.15 -12.05
C GLU A 122 -11.47 -10.04 -11.95
N ALA A 123 -10.73 -10.72 -12.83
CA ALA A 123 -9.28 -10.61 -12.89
C ALA A 123 -8.80 -9.29 -13.53
N GLY A 124 -9.71 -8.57 -14.20
CA GLY A 124 -9.36 -7.40 -15.01
C GLY A 124 -8.64 -7.78 -16.30
N CYS A 125 -7.89 -6.84 -16.86
CA CYS A 125 -7.07 -7.06 -18.04
C CYS A 125 -5.77 -6.28 -18.00
N LEU A 126 -4.77 -6.73 -18.78
CA LEU A 126 -3.60 -5.91 -19.08
C LEU A 126 -3.91 -5.06 -20.31
N CYS A 127 -3.60 -3.77 -20.25
CA CYS A 127 -3.76 -2.85 -21.36
C CYS A 127 -2.39 -2.31 -21.77
N PRO A 128 -1.72 -2.92 -22.78
CA PRO A 128 -0.45 -2.40 -23.27
C PRO A 128 -0.55 -0.91 -23.58
N VAL A 129 0.47 -0.14 -23.19
CA VAL A 129 0.51 1.34 -23.22
C VAL A 129 -0.35 1.98 -22.12
N GLY A 130 -1.58 1.50 -21.91
CA GLY A 130 -2.47 2.00 -20.87
C GLY A 130 -1.99 1.74 -19.43
N ASP A 131 -1.13 0.75 -19.23
CA ASP A 131 -0.54 0.39 -17.94
C ASP A 131 0.85 1.03 -17.69
N LEU A 132 1.24 2.02 -18.52
CA LEU A 132 2.49 2.77 -18.35
C LEU A 132 2.33 4.03 -17.49
N PHE A 133 1.11 4.54 -17.32
CA PHE A 133 0.88 5.74 -16.53
C PHE A 133 1.12 5.45 -15.05
N ASN A 134 1.85 6.34 -14.38
CA ASN A 134 2.13 6.25 -12.94
C ASN A 134 1.00 6.82 -12.07
N TYR A 135 1.07 6.53 -10.77
CA TYR A 135 0.03 6.88 -9.80
C TYR A 135 0.11 8.33 -9.33
N ALA A 136 -1.05 8.98 -9.22
CA ALA A 136 -1.28 10.16 -8.40
C ALA A 136 -2.42 9.87 -7.42
N ALA A 137 -2.17 10.10 -6.12
CA ALA A 137 -3.22 9.93 -5.13
C ALA A 137 -4.38 10.89 -5.41
N PRO A 138 -5.63 10.40 -5.40
CA PRO A 138 -6.78 11.29 -5.47
C PRO A 138 -6.81 12.14 -4.20
N THR A 139 -6.93 13.45 -4.38
CA THR A 139 -7.23 14.40 -3.29
C THR A 139 -8.74 14.50 -3.17
N GLU A 140 -9.28 14.39 -1.96
CA GLU A 140 -10.66 14.82 -1.71
C GLU A 140 -10.72 16.34 -1.94
N ASP A 141 -11.53 16.79 -2.90
CA ASP A 141 -11.78 18.22 -3.08
C ASP A 141 -12.43 18.77 -1.78
N PRO A 142 -11.79 19.73 -1.09
CA PRO A 142 -12.34 20.33 0.13
C PRO A 142 -13.75 20.90 -0.07
N ASP A 143 -14.06 21.32 -1.29
CA ASP A 143 -15.31 21.99 -1.66
C ASP A 143 -16.50 21.03 -1.85
N SER A 144 -16.28 19.72 -1.80
CA SER A 144 -17.35 18.73 -2.01
C SER A 144 -18.33 18.61 -0.83
N PHE A 145 -17.96 19.10 0.36
CA PHE A 145 -18.83 19.09 1.55
C PHE A 145 -19.37 20.47 1.96
N GLU A 146 -18.87 21.58 1.40
CA GLU A 146 -19.32 22.94 1.77
C GLU A 146 -20.45 23.49 0.87
N ASN A 147 -20.73 22.89 -0.30
CA ASN A 147 -21.73 23.42 -1.25
C ASN A 147 -23.08 22.68 -1.25
N VAL A 148 -23.62 22.35 -0.06
CA VAL A 148 -25.01 21.84 0.04
C VAL A 148 -26.05 22.96 -0.17
N GLU A 149 -25.65 24.23 -0.17
CA GLU A 149 -26.57 25.37 -0.30
C GLU A 149 -26.86 25.82 -1.74
N ASN A 150 -26.17 25.29 -2.76
CA ASN A 150 -26.29 25.78 -4.14
C ASN A 150 -27.02 24.85 -5.14
N TRP A 151 -27.94 24.01 -4.67
CA TRP A 151 -28.76 23.12 -5.51
C TRP A 151 -29.88 23.83 -6.32
N GLN A 152 -29.88 25.17 -6.42
CA GLN A 152 -30.95 25.90 -7.11
C GLN A 152 -30.53 26.62 -8.39
N ASN A 153 -29.25 26.64 -8.77
CA ASN A 153 -28.81 27.37 -9.97
C ASN A 153 -27.76 26.61 -10.79
N GLU A 154 -28.14 25.49 -11.42
CA GLU A 154 -27.36 24.95 -12.54
C GLU A 154 -28.29 24.59 -13.71
N HIS A 155 -28.70 25.62 -14.45
CA HIS A 155 -29.08 25.44 -15.84
C HIS A 155 -27.83 25.63 -16.71
N ALA A 156 -27.50 24.59 -17.49
CA ALA A 156 -26.45 24.52 -18.51
C ALA A 156 -24.99 24.38 -18.03
N LYS A 157 -24.65 23.21 -17.48
CA LYS A 157 -23.34 22.59 -17.73
C LYS A 157 -23.57 21.33 -18.58
N ASP A 158 -22.72 21.15 -19.57
CA ASP A 158 -22.73 20.01 -20.50
C ASP A 158 -22.86 18.68 -19.75
N ASP A 159 -23.80 17.81 -20.19
CA ASP A 159 -24.04 16.47 -19.62
C ASP A 159 -22.79 15.55 -19.62
N LEU A 160 -21.75 15.92 -20.38
CA LEU A 160 -20.47 15.19 -20.43
C LEU A 160 -19.61 15.42 -19.16
N ASP A 161 -19.70 16.58 -18.52
CA ASP A 161 -18.83 16.98 -17.41
C ASP A 161 -19.28 16.35 -16.07
N ILE A 162 -20.60 16.13 -15.92
CA ILE A 162 -21.20 15.54 -14.72
C ILE A 162 -20.79 14.05 -14.58
N HIS A 163 -20.63 13.33 -15.69
CA HIS A 163 -20.16 11.95 -15.68
C HIS A 163 -18.64 11.82 -15.46
N HIS A 164 -17.84 12.86 -15.77
CA HIS A 164 -16.39 12.86 -15.55
C HIS A 164 -16.03 13.20 -14.09
N SER A 165 -16.80 14.07 -13.45
CA SER A 165 -16.62 14.46 -12.04
C SER A 165 -16.88 13.33 -11.03
N GLN A 166 -17.54 12.24 -11.43
CA GLN A 166 -17.87 11.10 -10.54
C GLN A 166 -16.94 9.88 -10.71
N ARG A 167 -16.02 9.89 -11.67
CA ARG A 167 -15.10 8.77 -11.89
C ARG A 167 -13.96 8.83 -10.86
N LEU A 168 -13.95 7.89 -9.91
CA LEU A 168 -12.85 7.71 -8.93
C LEU A 168 -11.52 7.32 -9.61
N THR A 169 -11.59 6.80 -10.85
CA THR A 169 -10.46 6.34 -11.66
C THR A 169 -10.41 7.06 -13.01
N ASP A 170 -9.20 7.27 -13.53
CA ASP A 170 -8.95 8.15 -14.70
C ASP A 170 -9.11 7.44 -16.05
N GLY A 171 -9.62 6.21 -16.00
CA GLY A 171 -9.94 5.43 -17.18
C GLY A 171 -11.00 4.39 -16.88
N GLY A 172 -11.61 3.92 -17.96
CA GLY A 172 -12.67 2.92 -17.94
C GLY A 172 -12.81 2.26 -19.30
N TYR A 173 -13.36 1.06 -19.31
CA TYR A 173 -13.73 0.42 -20.57
C TYR A 173 -15.05 0.99 -21.08
N GLU A 174 -15.04 1.48 -22.31
CA GLU A 174 -16.23 2.01 -22.98
C GLU A 174 -16.71 1.01 -24.03
N GLU A 175 -17.92 0.47 -23.83
CA GLU A 175 -18.48 -0.57 -24.69
C GLU A 175 -18.71 -0.08 -26.12
N ASP A 176 -19.15 1.17 -26.28
CA ASP A 176 -19.45 1.78 -27.58
C ASP A 176 -18.21 1.87 -28.48
N VAL A 177 -17.03 2.10 -27.88
CA VAL A 177 -15.74 2.21 -28.59
C VAL A 177 -14.99 0.88 -28.59
N ALA A 178 -15.43 -0.09 -27.77
CA ALA A 178 -14.74 -1.34 -27.49
C ALA A 178 -13.28 -1.16 -27.07
N ALA A 179 -13.00 -0.12 -26.28
CA ALA A 179 -11.65 0.28 -25.89
C ALA A 179 -11.58 0.69 -24.41
N TYR A 180 -10.39 0.59 -23.84
CA TYR A 180 -10.09 1.21 -22.56
C TYR A 180 -9.68 2.67 -22.80
N CYS A 181 -10.49 3.61 -22.32
CA CYS A 181 -10.30 5.03 -22.54
C CYS A 181 -9.72 5.67 -21.29
N PHE A 182 -8.74 6.57 -21.48
CA PHE A 182 -8.10 7.34 -20.41
C PHE A 182 -8.34 8.83 -20.65
N TYR A 183 -8.66 9.55 -19.59
CA TYR A 183 -9.00 10.97 -19.65
C TYR A 183 -8.09 11.78 -18.73
N ALA A 184 -7.63 12.93 -19.21
CA ALA A 184 -6.79 13.81 -18.41
C ALA A 184 -7.62 14.48 -17.31
N LYS A 185 -7.24 14.26 -16.04
CA LYS A 185 -7.86 14.94 -14.88
C LYS A 185 -7.63 16.44 -14.82
N LYS A 186 -6.49 16.87 -15.35
CA LYS A 186 -6.04 18.26 -15.33
C LYS A 186 -5.35 18.58 -16.64
N ASN A 187 -5.18 19.87 -16.88
CA ASN A 187 -4.31 20.33 -17.96
C ASN A 187 -2.86 20.01 -17.61
N TYR A 188 -2.16 19.34 -18.52
CA TYR A 188 -0.75 19.00 -18.40
C TYR A 188 0.09 19.91 -19.28
N ASN A 189 1.23 20.36 -18.77
CA ASN A 189 2.19 21.13 -19.57
C ASN A 189 3.02 20.21 -20.48
N VAL A 190 3.57 20.75 -21.56
CA VAL A 190 4.50 20.01 -22.42
C VAL A 190 5.71 19.56 -21.60
N GLY A 191 5.99 18.26 -21.60
CA GLY A 191 7.06 17.64 -20.79
C GLY A 191 6.63 17.23 -19.38
N GLU A 192 5.43 17.57 -18.95
CA GLU A 192 4.86 17.09 -17.69
C GLU A 192 4.40 15.63 -17.84
N GLN A 193 4.69 14.80 -16.85
CA GLN A 193 4.22 13.42 -16.80
C GLN A 193 2.71 13.39 -16.53
N VAL A 194 1.99 12.62 -17.35
CA VAL A 194 0.58 12.30 -17.12
C VAL A 194 0.47 11.19 -16.08
N LEU A 195 -0.31 11.44 -15.03
CA LEU A 195 -0.53 10.50 -13.93
C LEU A 195 -2.00 10.08 -13.87
N LEU A 196 -2.26 8.90 -13.31
CA LEU A 196 -3.61 8.38 -13.07
C LEU A 196 -3.84 8.11 -11.58
N SER A 197 -5.07 8.28 -11.11
CA SER A 197 -5.57 7.71 -9.86
C SER A 197 -6.03 6.28 -10.10
N TYR A 198 -5.38 5.35 -9.42
CA TYR A 198 -5.79 3.95 -9.40
C TYR A 198 -6.89 3.68 -8.36
N GLY A 199 -7.12 4.62 -7.44
CA GLY A 199 -7.99 4.47 -6.28
C GLY A 199 -7.39 5.12 -5.03
N THR A 200 -8.10 5.06 -3.92
CA THR A 200 -7.62 5.55 -2.61
C THR A 200 -6.88 4.43 -1.89
N TYR A 201 -5.57 4.61 -1.68
CA TYR A 201 -4.73 3.61 -1.02
C TYR A 201 -3.90 4.22 0.11
N THR A 202 -3.77 3.48 1.21
CA THR A 202 -2.73 3.71 2.22
C THR A 202 -1.36 3.33 1.67
N ASN A 203 -0.27 3.82 2.27
CA ASN A 203 1.07 3.42 1.86
C ASN A 203 1.35 1.93 2.05
N LEU A 204 0.71 1.27 3.02
CA LEU A 204 0.85 -0.16 3.18
C LEU A 204 0.19 -0.93 2.01
N GLU A 205 -0.97 -0.48 1.55
CA GLU A 205 -1.64 -1.06 0.37
C GLU A 205 -0.89 -0.74 -0.93
N LEU A 206 -0.34 0.47 -1.08
CA LEU A 206 0.53 0.81 -2.20
C LEU A 206 1.75 -0.11 -2.25
N LEU A 207 2.34 -0.39 -1.09
CA LEU A 207 3.44 -1.34 -0.98
C LEU A 207 2.98 -2.79 -1.24
N GLU A 208 1.78 -3.18 -0.82
CA GLU A 208 1.23 -4.52 -1.06
C GLU A 208 1.00 -4.82 -2.54
N TYR A 209 0.37 -3.88 -3.26
CA TYR A 209 -0.11 -4.13 -4.62
C TYR A 209 0.81 -3.60 -5.72
N TYR A 210 1.52 -2.50 -5.46
CA TYR A 210 2.31 -1.79 -6.48
C TYR A 210 3.82 -1.73 -6.16
N GLY A 211 4.20 -1.83 -4.90
CA GLY A 211 5.60 -1.89 -4.48
C GLY A 211 6.29 -0.52 -4.41
N PHE A 212 5.55 0.53 -4.07
CA PHE A 212 6.09 1.88 -3.82
C PHE A 212 5.35 2.59 -2.68
N LEU A 213 5.89 3.73 -2.26
CA LEU A 213 5.33 4.61 -1.22
C LEU A 213 5.21 6.04 -1.75
N LEU A 214 4.29 6.81 -1.21
CA LEU A 214 4.14 8.24 -1.46
C LEU A 214 4.46 9.04 -0.20
N GLU A 215 5.48 9.91 -0.25
CA GLU A 215 5.90 10.73 0.90
C GLU A 215 4.74 11.50 1.54
N ASP A 216 3.94 12.16 0.70
CA ASP A 216 2.75 12.91 1.13
C ASP A 216 1.45 12.26 0.63
N ASN A 217 1.11 11.10 1.18
CA ASN A 217 -0.13 10.40 0.84
C ASN A 217 -1.34 10.99 1.60
N PRO A 218 -2.28 11.69 0.93
CA PRO A 218 -3.48 12.24 1.59
C PRO A 218 -4.41 11.14 2.12
N ASN A 219 -4.34 9.94 1.56
CA ASN A 219 -5.18 8.79 1.92
C ASN A 219 -4.54 7.90 2.99
N GLU A 220 -3.46 8.34 3.64
CA GLU A 220 -2.76 7.57 4.67
C GLU A 220 -3.63 7.33 5.91
N LYS A 221 -3.61 6.09 6.41
CA LYS A 221 -4.35 5.67 7.60
C LYS A 221 -3.42 4.93 8.54
N VAL A 222 -3.10 5.57 9.66
CA VAL A 222 -2.24 4.99 10.68
C VAL A 222 -3.07 4.42 11.81
N PHE A 223 -2.91 3.11 12.06
CA PHE A 223 -3.65 2.41 13.10
C PHE A 223 -2.83 2.35 14.39
N ILE A 224 -3.48 2.69 15.52
CA ILE A 224 -2.93 2.48 16.86
C ILE A 224 -3.66 1.31 17.55
N PRO A 225 -2.98 0.50 18.36
CA PRO A 225 -3.65 -0.58 19.09
C PRO A 225 -4.69 -0.02 20.06
N LEU A 226 -5.93 -0.50 19.96
CA LEU A 226 -7.03 -0.16 20.88
C LEU A 226 -7.44 -1.39 21.69
N ASP A 227 -8.00 -1.15 22.87
CA ASP A 227 -8.54 -2.21 23.72
C ASP A 227 -9.86 -2.75 23.17
N LEU A 228 -10.22 -3.99 23.52
CA LEU A 228 -11.39 -4.68 22.96
C LEU A 228 -12.71 -3.96 23.27
N ASP A 229 -12.80 -3.32 24.43
CA ASP A 229 -13.95 -2.53 24.84
C ASP A 229 -14.13 -1.28 23.95
N MET A 230 -13.04 -0.62 23.55
CA MET A 230 -13.08 0.52 22.62
C MET A 230 -13.62 0.11 21.26
N TYR A 231 -13.20 -1.06 20.74
CA TYR A 231 -13.76 -1.59 19.50
C TYR A 231 -15.24 -1.92 19.62
N SER A 232 -15.67 -2.50 20.74
CA SER A 232 -17.08 -2.88 20.95
C SER A 232 -18.05 -1.70 21.04
N LEU A 233 -17.54 -0.52 21.37
CA LEU A 233 -18.32 0.72 21.47
C LEU A 233 -18.46 1.46 20.15
N SER A 234 -17.64 1.12 19.16
CA SER A 234 -17.71 1.71 17.83
C SER A 234 -18.80 1.01 17.00
N CYS A 235 -19.71 1.80 16.42
CA CYS A 235 -20.58 1.32 15.34
C CYS A 235 -19.87 1.27 13.98
N TRP A 236 -18.64 1.76 13.91
CA TRP A 236 -17.84 1.80 12.68
C TRP A 236 -16.93 0.58 12.55
N PRO A 237 -16.63 0.13 11.31
CA PRO A 237 -15.62 -0.89 11.04
C PRO A 237 -14.27 -0.52 11.66
N LYS A 238 -13.45 -1.52 12.02
CA LYS A 238 -12.14 -1.30 12.66
C LYS A 238 -11.20 -0.44 11.80
N GLU A 239 -11.34 -0.59 10.49
CA GLU A 239 -10.58 0.13 9.46
C GLU A 239 -10.92 1.63 9.41
N SER A 240 -12.00 2.05 10.08
CA SER A 240 -12.38 3.46 10.22
C SER A 240 -11.73 4.13 11.43
N LEU A 241 -11.09 3.38 12.34
CA LEU A 241 -10.47 3.91 13.56
C LEU A 241 -8.97 4.09 13.35
N TYR A 242 -8.60 5.19 12.70
CA TYR A 242 -7.22 5.51 12.35
C TYR A 242 -6.85 6.97 12.65
N ILE A 243 -5.58 7.30 12.46
CA ILE A 243 -5.01 8.64 12.49
C ILE A 243 -4.66 9.03 11.05
N HIS A 244 -5.10 10.21 10.63
CA HIS A 244 -4.80 10.77 9.32
C HIS A 244 -3.32 11.20 9.22
N GLN A 245 -2.82 11.38 7.99
CA GLN A 245 -1.45 11.81 7.71
C GLN A 245 -1.02 13.10 8.46
N ASN A 246 -1.97 14.01 8.71
CA ASN A 246 -1.76 15.26 9.44
C ASN A 246 -1.73 15.10 10.98
N GLY A 247 -1.84 13.87 11.49
CA GLY A 247 -1.87 13.56 12.92
C GLY A 247 -3.25 13.63 13.57
N ARG A 248 -4.31 14.02 12.83
CA ARG A 248 -5.66 14.10 13.40
C ARG A 248 -6.26 12.71 13.56
N PRO A 249 -6.84 12.35 14.72
CA PRO A 249 -7.67 11.17 14.86
C PRO A 249 -8.89 11.26 13.93
N SER A 250 -9.24 10.15 13.28
CA SER A 250 -10.45 10.04 12.46
C SER A 250 -11.72 10.31 13.27
N PHE A 251 -12.79 10.70 12.57
CA PHE A 251 -14.10 10.93 13.18
C PHE A 251 -14.59 9.71 13.99
N ALA A 252 -14.48 8.51 13.41
CA ALA A 252 -14.91 7.28 14.07
C ALA A 252 -14.07 6.98 15.33
N LEU A 253 -12.75 7.20 15.28
CA LEU A 253 -11.88 7.06 16.45
C LEU A 253 -12.27 8.04 17.56
N MET A 254 -12.53 9.30 17.21
CA MET A 254 -13.00 10.31 18.18
C MET A 254 -14.35 9.93 18.79
N CYS A 255 -15.31 9.48 17.99
CA CYS A 255 -16.62 9.02 18.48
C CYS A 255 -16.47 7.87 19.49
N ALA A 256 -15.68 6.85 19.11
CA ALA A 256 -15.45 5.68 19.96
C ALA A 256 -14.80 6.06 21.29
N LEU A 257 -13.77 6.90 21.27
CA LEU A 257 -13.04 7.30 22.47
C LEU A 257 -13.85 8.25 23.38
N ARG A 258 -14.65 9.16 22.81
CA ARG A 258 -15.58 10.01 23.58
C ARG A 258 -16.61 9.18 24.36
N LEU A 259 -17.20 8.19 23.70
CA LEU A 259 -18.14 7.25 24.32
C LEU A 259 -17.46 6.36 25.35
N TRP A 260 -16.26 5.87 25.06
CA TRP A 260 -15.47 5.07 25.98
C TRP A 260 -15.14 5.84 27.28
N ALA A 261 -14.70 7.09 27.15
CA ALA A 261 -14.42 7.99 28.27
C ALA A 261 -15.67 8.44 29.06
N THR A 262 -16.87 8.08 28.60
CA THR A 262 -18.13 8.40 29.28
C THR A 262 -18.55 7.27 30.23
N PRO A 263 -19.03 7.55 31.45
CA PRO A 263 -19.58 6.54 32.35
C PRO A 263 -20.75 5.75 31.71
N LEU A 264 -20.77 4.44 31.92
CA LEU A 264 -21.76 3.51 31.33
C LEU A 264 -23.23 3.98 31.43
N GLN A 265 -23.60 4.58 32.57
CA GLN A 265 -24.97 5.04 32.83
C GLN A 265 -25.41 6.20 31.93
N GLN A 266 -24.46 6.99 31.42
CA GLN A 266 -24.73 8.21 30.64
C GLN A 266 -24.58 7.99 29.13
N ARG A 267 -23.94 6.89 28.69
CA ARG A 267 -23.65 6.63 27.27
C ARG A 267 -24.90 6.65 26.38
N LYS A 268 -26.03 6.14 26.87
CA LYS A 268 -27.29 6.13 26.10
C LYS A 268 -27.88 7.53 25.88
N SER A 269 -27.79 8.41 26.87
CA SER A 269 -28.39 9.75 26.77
C SER A 269 -27.53 10.71 25.95
N ILE A 270 -26.20 10.57 26.00
CA ILE A 270 -25.28 11.52 25.35
C ILE A 270 -24.59 10.97 24.09
N GLY A 271 -24.88 9.73 23.70
CA GLY A 271 -24.19 9.10 22.57
C GLY A 271 -24.43 9.81 21.24
N HIS A 272 -25.60 10.42 21.05
CA HIS A 272 -25.91 11.24 19.87
C HIS A 272 -24.97 12.44 19.71
N LEU A 273 -24.42 12.98 20.81
CA LEU A 273 -23.43 14.07 20.75
C LEU A 273 -22.11 13.57 20.16
N ALA A 274 -21.64 12.40 20.59
CA ALA A 274 -20.44 11.80 20.02
C ALA A 274 -20.61 11.55 18.52
N TYR A 275 -21.72 10.93 18.11
CA TYR A 275 -22.01 10.61 16.70
C TYR A 275 -22.37 11.80 15.82
N SER A 276 -22.62 12.98 16.39
CA SER A 276 -22.77 14.24 15.63
C SER A 276 -21.46 15.04 15.53
N GLY A 277 -20.36 14.51 16.09
CA GLY A 277 -19.07 15.20 16.11
C GLY A 277 -18.93 16.25 17.21
N CYS A 278 -20.00 16.51 17.97
CA CYS A 278 -20.01 17.46 19.06
C CYS A 278 -19.15 16.98 20.26
N PRO A 279 -18.41 17.88 20.93
CA PRO A 279 -17.73 17.55 22.16
C PRO A 279 -18.75 17.23 23.26
N ILE A 280 -18.51 16.17 24.04
CA ILE A 280 -19.42 15.80 25.15
C ILE A 280 -19.26 16.77 26.31
N SER A 281 -18.02 17.02 26.71
CA SER A 281 -17.66 18.03 27.69
C SER A 281 -16.19 18.36 27.56
N LYS A 282 -15.78 19.54 28.06
CA LYS A 282 -14.39 19.95 28.11
C LYS A 282 -13.48 18.93 28.82
N GLY A 283 -13.96 18.36 29.93
CA GLY A 283 -13.24 17.34 30.67
C GLY A 283 -13.09 16.03 29.89
N ASN A 284 -14.13 15.64 29.13
CA ASN A 284 -14.09 14.46 28.26
C ASN A 284 -13.08 14.64 27.11
N GLU A 285 -13.10 15.79 26.43
CA GLU A 285 -12.15 16.07 25.34
C GLU A 285 -10.70 16.07 25.84
N ILE A 286 -10.42 16.74 26.96
CA ILE A 286 -9.07 16.76 27.56
C ILE A 286 -8.64 15.34 27.93
N TYR A 287 -9.53 14.53 28.49
CA TYR A 287 -9.23 13.15 28.87
C TYR A 287 -8.90 12.28 27.64
N VAL A 288 -9.73 12.34 26.59
CA VAL A 288 -9.53 11.60 25.34
C VAL A 288 -8.22 12.00 24.68
N MET A 289 -7.95 13.31 24.54
CA MET A 289 -6.70 13.78 23.92
C MET A 289 -5.45 13.38 24.72
N LYS A 290 -5.52 13.46 26.06
CA LYS A 290 -4.43 12.95 26.92
C LYS A 290 -4.24 11.44 26.78
N TRP A 291 -5.32 10.68 26.61
CA TRP A 291 -5.24 9.25 26.41
C TRP A 291 -4.58 8.92 25.07
N ILE A 292 -5.03 9.53 23.96
CA ILE A 292 -4.45 9.32 22.63
C ILE A 292 -2.96 9.69 22.63
N GLY A 293 -2.61 10.87 23.14
CA GLY A 293 -1.22 11.33 23.21
C GLY A 293 -0.34 10.38 24.02
N LYS A 294 -0.81 9.89 25.18
CA LYS A 294 -0.08 8.89 25.98
C LYS A 294 0.06 7.55 25.27
N LYS A 295 -0.98 7.09 24.57
CA LYS A 295 -0.94 5.83 23.82
C LYS A 295 0.06 5.91 22.66
N CYS A 296 0.06 7.03 21.94
CA CYS A 296 1.03 7.30 20.87
C CYS A 296 2.46 7.39 21.40
N ASP A 297 2.68 8.06 22.54
CA ASP A 297 4.00 8.15 23.18
C ASP A 297 4.51 6.78 23.66
N ALA A 298 3.65 5.96 24.26
CA ALA A 298 3.99 4.59 24.65
C ALA A 298 4.35 3.74 23.41
N LEU A 299 3.57 3.84 22.35
CA LEU A 299 3.79 3.11 21.10
C LEU A 299 5.13 3.48 20.45
N LEU A 300 5.49 4.76 20.40
CA LEU A 300 6.80 5.18 19.87
C LEU A 300 7.98 4.67 20.68
N LYS A 301 7.79 4.44 22.00
CA LYS A 301 8.82 3.87 22.89
C LYS A 301 8.93 2.35 22.78
N GLU A 302 7.86 1.68 22.38
CA GLU A 302 7.85 0.23 22.15
C GLU A 302 8.54 -0.15 20.82
N ILE A 303 8.49 0.73 19.83
CA ILE A 303 9.11 0.50 18.52
C ILE A 303 10.65 0.54 18.66
N PRO A 304 11.40 -0.45 18.11
CA PRO A 304 12.83 -0.58 18.36
C PRO A 304 13.70 0.60 17.93
N THR A 305 13.27 1.36 16.93
CA THR A 305 14.03 2.48 16.37
C THR A 305 13.27 3.79 16.49
N SER A 306 14.01 4.88 16.67
CA SER A 306 13.51 6.25 16.68
C SER A 306 13.26 6.80 15.28
N VAL A 307 12.67 8.00 15.19
CA VAL A 307 12.46 8.73 13.93
C VAL A 307 13.80 9.21 13.35
N GLU A 308 14.70 9.67 14.20
CA GLU A 308 16.01 10.22 13.84
C GLU A 308 16.96 9.14 13.32
N GLU A 309 16.94 7.96 13.94
CA GLU A 309 17.66 6.78 13.47
C GLU A 309 17.18 6.44 12.06
N ASP A 310 15.87 6.22 11.87
CA ASP A 310 15.32 5.85 10.56
C ASP A 310 15.57 6.88 9.46
N LYS A 311 15.51 8.18 9.77
CA LYS A 311 15.91 9.24 8.81
C LYS A 311 17.37 9.06 8.38
N SER A 312 18.25 8.77 9.34
CA SER A 312 19.66 8.52 9.07
C SER A 312 19.86 7.24 8.26
N LEU A 313 19.04 6.21 8.49
CA LEU A 313 19.05 4.96 7.72
C LEU A 313 18.65 5.21 6.27
N VAL A 314 17.51 5.85 6.03
CA VAL A 314 17.03 6.17 4.68
C VAL A 314 18.06 7.01 3.92
N HIS A 315 18.62 8.03 4.56
CA HIS A 315 19.67 8.86 3.96
C HIS A 315 20.94 8.07 3.60
N LEU A 316 21.34 7.11 4.45
CA LEU A 316 22.47 6.24 4.16
C LEU A 316 22.20 5.33 2.96
N MET A 317 20.95 4.88 2.79
CA MET A 317 20.52 4.04 1.67
C MET A 317 20.39 4.82 0.37
N ASP A 318 19.91 6.06 0.41
CA ASP A 318 19.86 6.94 -0.77
C ASP A 318 21.25 7.16 -1.37
N LYS A 319 22.26 7.24 -0.49
CA LYS A 319 23.66 7.39 -0.89
C LYS A 319 24.34 6.11 -1.33
N MET A 320 23.65 4.98 -1.36
CA MET A 320 24.26 3.69 -1.71
C MET A 320 24.94 3.73 -3.09
N GLU A 321 24.36 4.43 -4.06
CA GLU A 321 24.92 4.54 -5.42
C GLU A 321 26.19 5.41 -5.48
N GLU A 322 26.50 6.17 -4.43
CA GLU A 322 27.72 6.99 -4.32
C GLU A 322 28.95 6.18 -3.86
N TYR A 323 28.78 4.95 -3.37
CA TYR A 323 29.89 4.12 -2.88
C TYR A 323 30.47 3.27 -4.02
N GLU A 324 31.80 3.29 -4.15
CA GLU A 324 32.52 2.48 -5.13
C GLU A 324 32.45 0.97 -4.82
N ASN A 325 32.32 0.61 -3.53
CA ASN A 325 32.27 -0.77 -3.08
C ASN A 325 31.11 -1.01 -2.10
N LEU A 326 30.28 -1.99 -2.42
CA LEU A 326 29.18 -2.46 -1.58
C LEU A 326 29.65 -2.87 -0.18
N GLY A 327 30.84 -3.47 -0.05
CA GLY A 327 31.41 -3.85 1.24
C GLY A 327 31.70 -2.67 2.16
N GLU A 328 32.07 -1.51 1.61
CA GLU A 328 32.28 -0.28 2.40
C GLU A 328 30.95 0.30 2.87
N TRP A 329 29.95 0.33 1.97
CA TRP A 329 28.60 0.71 2.32
C TRP A 329 28.06 -0.19 3.43
N VAL A 330 28.20 -1.52 3.28
CA VAL A 330 27.75 -2.48 4.29
C VAL A 330 28.49 -2.30 5.61
N LYS A 331 29.79 -2.01 5.62
CA LYS A 331 30.54 -1.76 6.88
C LYS A 331 30.03 -0.51 7.59
N LYS A 332 29.77 0.57 6.84
CA LYS A 332 29.24 1.82 7.38
C LYS A 332 27.79 1.67 7.86
N ALA A 333 27.01 0.95 7.08
CA ALA A 333 25.69 0.46 7.42
C ALA A 333 25.74 -0.31 8.74
N SER A 334 26.49 -1.40 8.84
CA SER A 334 26.59 -2.22 10.06
C SER A 334 26.98 -1.43 11.30
N ALA A 335 27.81 -0.38 11.17
CA ALA A 335 28.14 0.51 12.28
C ALA A 335 26.96 1.37 12.76
N VAL A 336 26.02 1.72 11.88
CA VAL A 336 24.78 2.46 12.21
C VAL A 336 23.65 1.49 12.60
N PHE A 337 23.66 0.28 12.06
CA PHE A 337 22.58 -0.70 12.16
C PHE A 337 22.76 -1.76 13.26
N GLY A 338 23.83 -1.71 14.06
CA GLY A 338 24.24 -2.77 15.00
C GLY A 338 23.22 -3.21 16.08
N GLY A 339 22.05 -2.56 16.18
CA GLY A 339 20.95 -2.94 17.08
C GLY A 339 19.88 -3.85 16.46
N GLU A 340 19.60 -3.72 15.15
CA GLU A 340 18.65 -4.60 14.42
C GLU A 340 19.36 -5.75 13.68
N PHE A 341 20.70 -5.69 13.65
CA PHE A 341 21.55 -6.51 12.81
C PHE A 341 22.53 -7.29 13.67
N GLY A 342 22.21 -8.56 13.93
CA GLY A 342 23.28 -9.52 14.15
C GLY A 342 24.21 -9.50 12.93
N ASP A 343 25.48 -9.17 13.15
CA ASP A 343 26.51 -9.07 12.13
C ASP A 343 26.39 -10.20 11.09
N ASN A 344 26.24 -9.83 9.82
CA ASN A 344 26.26 -10.68 8.62
C ASN A 344 24.93 -11.17 8.02
N ASN A 345 23.73 -10.81 8.46
CA ASN A 345 22.51 -11.39 7.85
C ASN A 345 22.16 -10.89 6.44
N ILE A 346 22.27 -9.59 6.13
CA ILE A 346 22.05 -9.10 4.74
C ILE A 346 23.13 -9.65 3.80
N LEU A 347 24.40 -9.65 4.22
CA LEU A 347 25.49 -10.24 3.44
C LEU A 347 25.30 -11.76 3.27
N LYS A 348 24.91 -12.50 4.31
CA LYS A 348 24.60 -13.93 4.19
C LYS A 348 23.38 -14.18 3.29
N ALA A 349 22.35 -13.35 3.37
CA ALA A 349 21.16 -13.46 2.51
C ALA A 349 21.46 -13.10 1.04
N ALA A 350 22.42 -12.20 0.82
CA ALA A 350 22.94 -11.80 -0.48
C ALA A 350 23.89 -12.84 -1.11
N TYR A 351 24.89 -13.31 -0.34
CA TYR A 351 25.97 -14.19 -0.78
C TYR A 351 25.72 -15.70 -0.54
N GLY A 352 24.56 -16.08 0.03
CA GLY A 352 24.28 -17.43 0.52
C GLY A 352 23.83 -18.48 -0.51
N VAL A 353 24.06 -18.27 -1.82
CA VAL A 353 23.80 -19.31 -2.83
C VAL A 353 25.13 -19.71 -3.48
N GLU A 354 25.64 -20.89 -3.13
CA GLU A 354 26.83 -21.46 -3.78
C GLU A 354 26.57 -21.60 -5.30
N GLY A 355 27.39 -20.91 -6.11
CA GLY A 355 27.38 -21.05 -7.58
C GLY A 355 26.82 -19.86 -8.39
N ASP A 356 26.40 -18.76 -7.75
CA ASP A 356 26.01 -17.54 -8.47
C ASP A 356 27.24 -16.72 -8.93
N ASP A 357 27.19 -16.19 -10.15
CA ASP A 357 28.16 -15.21 -10.67
C ASP A 357 28.06 -13.88 -9.90
N GLU A 358 29.17 -13.14 -9.78
CA GLU A 358 29.31 -11.93 -8.96
C GLU A 358 28.26 -10.87 -9.31
N LEU A 359 27.94 -10.73 -10.60
CA LEU A 359 26.90 -9.82 -11.10
C LEU A 359 25.49 -10.20 -10.63
N THR A 360 25.19 -11.50 -10.54
CA THR A 360 23.87 -12.00 -10.11
C THR A 360 23.67 -11.76 -8.63
N SER A 361 24.72 -11.97 -7.83
CA SER A 361 24.75 -11.66 -6.40
C SER A 361 24.53 -10.17 -6.15
N LEU A 362 25.18 -9.29 -6.92
CA LEU A 362 25.04 -7.84 -6.78
C LEU A 362 23.60 -7.37 -7.07
N VAL A 363 22.98 -7.84 -8.16
CA VAL A 363 21.59 -7.49 -8.51
C VAL A 363 20.62 -7.94 -7.42
N ARG A 364 20.79 -9.15 -6.90
CA ARG A 364 19.98 -9.68 -5.81
C ARG A 364 20.13 -8.84 -4.54
N THR A 365 21.36 -8.43 -4.22
CA THR A 365 21.64 -7.60 -3.05
C THR A 365 20.98 -6.24 -3.17
N LYS A 366 21.07 -5.60 -4.34
CA LYS A 366 20.39 -4.33 -4.59
C LYS A 366 18.88 -4.46 -4.39
N MET A 367 18.25 -5.50 -4.94
CA MET A 367 16.81 -5.74 -4.76
C MET A 367 16.40 -5.94 -3.29
N LEU A 368 17.22 -6.66 -2.50
CA LEU A 368 16.97 -6.83 -1.07
C LEU A 368 17.06 -5.48 -0.34
N ILE A 369 18.08 -4.69 -0.64
CA ILE A 369 18.27 -3.36 -0.04
C ILE A 369 17.12 -2.42 -0.43
N ASP A 370 16.68 -2.41 -1.70
CA ASP A 370 15.57 -1.57 -2.16
C ASP A 370 14.26 -1.89 -1.43
N ARG A 371 13.97 -3.18 -1.18
CA ARG A 371 12.79 -3.60 -0.41
C ARG A 371 12.90 -3.27 1.06
N TRP A 372 14.09 -3.47 1.63
CA TRP A 372 14.37 -3.06 3.00
C TRP A 372 14.20 -1.56 3.17
N LYS A 373 14.62 -0.77 2.16
CA LYS A 373 14.43 0.68 2.12
C LYS A 373 12.96 1.05 2.23
N LEU A 374 12.11 0.40 1.43
CA LEU A 374 10.67 0.61 1.48
C LEU A 374 10.10 0.27 2.85
N ALA A 375 10.55 -0.81 3.49
CA ALA A 375 10.13 -1.13 4.86
C ALA A 375 10.50 -0.04 5.87
N VAL A 376 11.75 0.46 5.81
CA VAL A 376 12.23 1.54 6.69
C VAL A 376 11.50 2.86 6.42
N GLN A 377 11.32 3.21 5.15
CA GLN A 377 10.56 4.40 4.76
C GLN A 377 9.13 4.33 5.27
N TRP A 378 8.46 3.18 5.12
CA TRP A 378 7.11 2.99 5.61
C TRP A 378 7.02 3.17 7.14
N ARG A 379 7.92 2.54 7.93
CA ARG A 379 7.90 2.69 9.40
C ARG A 379 8.27 4.11 9.86
N LEU A 380 9.15 4.80 9.12
CA LEU A 380 9.48 6.20 9.37
C LEU A 380 8.25 7.10 9.20
N MET A 381 7.49 6.87 8.12
CA MET A 381 6.25 7.60 7.87
C MET A 381 5.20 7.33 8.95
N TYR A 382 5.02 6.07 9.32
CA TYR A 382 4.15 5.66 10.43
C TYR A 382 4.51 6.41 11.72
N LYS A 383 5.78 6.36 12.14
CA LYS A 383 6.26 7.05 13.35
C LYS A 383 6.07 8.56 13.28
N THR A 384 6.27 9.15 12.10
CA THR A 384 6.07 10.59 11.88
C THR A 384 4.61 10.99 12.08
N VAL A 385 3.66 10.20 11.57
CA VAL A 385 2.22 10.45 11.79
C VAL A 385 1.84 10.29 13.26
N VAL A 386 2.36 9.26 13.95
CA VAL A 386 2.13 9.07 15.39
C VAL A 386 2.69 10.25 16.20
N ALA A 387 3.87 10.75 15.86
CA ALA A 387 4.46 11.93 16.50
C ALA A 387 3.63 13.20 16.24
N ARG A 388 3.15 13.41 15.01
CA ARG A 388 2.21 14.50 14.68
C ARG A 388 0.92 14.42 15.51
N CYS A 389 0.43 13.21 15.78
CA CYS A 389 -0.75 13.00 16.63
C CYS A 389 -0.52 13.46 18.07
N ILE A 390 0.67 13.21 18.63
CA ILE A 390 1.04 13.68 19.97
C ILE A 390 1.03 15.22 20.02
N SER A 391 1.62 15.88 19.02
CA SER A 391 1.58 17.34 18.90
C SER A 391 0.15 17.86 18.83
N TYR A 392 -0.67 17.28 17.93
CA TYR A 392 -2.08 17.64 17.79
C TYR A 392 -2.86 17.51 19.11
N CYS A 393 -2.73 16.38 19.80
CA CYS A 393 -3.40 16.17 21.09
C CYS A 393 -2.92 17.18 22.15
N THR A 394 -1.65 17.52 22.17
CA THR A 394 -1.07 18.49 23.11
C THR A 394 -1.62 19.89 22.87
N ASP A 395 -1.71 20.31 21.61
CA ASP A 395 -2.24 21.62 21.21
C ASP A 395 -3.72 21.74 21.59
N ILE A 396 -4.53 20.70 21.34
CA ILE A 396 -5.94 20.68 21.75
C ILE A 396 -6.06 20.76 23.28
N VAL A 397 -5.27 20.00 24.04
CA VAL A 397 -5.30 20.05 25.52
C VAL A 397 -4.95 21.44 26.04
N ASN A 398 -3.95 22.11 25.46
CA ASN A 398 -3.54 23.45 25.85
C ASN A 398 -4.63 24.49 25.51
N SER A 399 -5.22 24.40 24.31
CA SER A 399 -6.30 25.29 23.89
C SER A 399 -7.54 25.18 24.79
N LEU A 400 -7.91 23.95 25.18
CA LEU A 400 -9.02 23.73 26.09
C LEU A 400 -8.65 24.14 27.52
N SER A 401 -7.42 23.94 27.99
CA SER A 401 -7.05 24.30 29.37
C SER A 401 -6.96 25.81 29.61
N THR A 402 -6.86 26.62 28.55
CA THR A 402 -6.74 28.09 28.60
C THR A 402 -8.06 28.83 28.42
N GLN A 403 -9.05 28.19 27.75
CA GLN A 403 -10.47 28.55 27.84
C GLN A 403 -11.03 28.09 29.19
#